data_AF-A0A1Q7FAU8-F1
#
_entry.id   AF-A0A1Q7FAU8-F1
#
_cell.length_a   1.000
_cell.length_b   1.000
_cell.length_c   1.000
_cell.angle_alpha   90.00
_cell.angle_beta   90.00
_cell.angle_gamma   90.00
#
_symmetry.space_group_name_H-M   'P 1'
#
loop_
_entity.id
_entity.type
_entity.pdbx_description
1 polymer ?
#
loop_
_entity_poly.entity_id
_entity_poly.type
_entity_poly.pdbx_seq_one_letter_code
_entity_poly.pdbx_strand_id
1 'polypeptide(L)'
;MQIYHFRCKNCGYESKLPLGSSDLDQTLTDVNADYAQYRLFICKVESKFVHADIHDKDFEERCPSDGSKLIEIDETILPVKCPSCNKELVTEVSAPLEEQT
;
A
#
# COMPACT_ATOMS: atom_id res chain seq x y z
N MET A 1 7.26 -6.07 6.86
CA MET A 1 6.44 -5.74 5.66
C MET A 1 5.50 -6.90 5.35
N GLN A 2 4.27 -6.66 4.91
CA GLN A 2 3.32 -7.70 4.49
C GLN A 2 2.79 -7.42 3.09
N ILE A 3 2.46 -8.46 2.34
CA ILE A 3 1.89 -8.31 0.99
C ILE A 3 0.38 -8.46 1.07
N TYR A 4 -0.33 -7.40 0.72
CA TYR A 4 -1.79 -7.36 0.67
C TYR A 4 -2.26 -7.58 -0.75
N HIS A 5 -3.26 -8.43 -0.89
CA HIS A 5 -3.88 -8.75 -2.16
C HIS A 5 -5.37 -8.39 -2.13
N PHE A 6 -5.72 -7.37 -2.89
CA PHE A 6 -7.07 -6.84 -3.02
C PHE A 6 -7.73 -7.38 -4.28
N ARG A 7 -8.88 -8.05 -4.15
CA ARG A 7 -9.62 -8.67 -5.25
C ARG A 7 -11.10 -8.34 -5.20
N CYS A 8 -11.66 -7.84 -6.29
CA CYS A 8 -13.10 -7.61 -6.43
C CYS A 8 -13.71 -8.55 -7.46
N LYS A 9 -14.53 -9.50 -7.01
CA LYS A 9 -15.23 -10.46 -7.89
C LYS A 9 -16.24 -9.80 -8.84
N ASN A 10 -16.74 -8.61 -8.50
CA ASN A 10 -17.78 -7.95 -9.29
C ASN A 10 -17.25 -7.26 -10.57
N CYS A 11 -16.07 -6.64 -10.50
CA CYS A 11 -15.51 -5.90 -11.63
C CYS A 11 -14.17 -6.46 -12.14
N GLY A 12 -13.66 -7.53 -11.51
CA GLY A 12 -12.37 -8.13 -11.86
C GLY A 12 -11.15 -7.32 -11.40
N TYR A 13 -11.34 -6.31 -10.55
CA TYR A 13 -10.23 -5.52 -10.00
C TYR A 13 -9.31 -6.41 -9.15
N GLU A 14 -8.01 -6.31 -9.40
CA GLU A 14 -6.95 -7.00 -8.66
C GLU A 14 -5.79 -6.03 -8.42
N SER A 15 -5.26 -6.01 -7.20
CA SER A 15 -4.08 -5.22 -6.84
C SER A 15 -3.30 -5.91 -5.73
N LYS A 16 -1.98 -6.00 -5.89
CA LYS A 16 -1.08 -6.64 -4.92
C LYS A 16 -0.04 -5.62 -4.48
N LEU A 17 -0.06 -5.24 -3.21
CA LEU A 17 0.73 -4.13 -2.68
C LEU A 17 1.46 -4.56 -1.40
N PRO A 18 2.79 -4.37 -1.30
CA PRO A 18 3.48 -4.38 -0.01
C PRO A 18 3.02 -3.19 0.84
N LEU A 19 2.68 -3.44 2.10
CA LEU A 19 2.35 -2.42 3.10
C LEU A 19 3.10 -2.68 4.41
N GLY A 20 3.24 -1.64 5.21
CA GLY A 20 3.98 -1.64 6.47
C GLY A 20 5.46 -1.30 6.30
N SER A 21 6.21 -1.43 7.39
CA SER A 21 7.65 -1.14 7.40
C SER A 21 8.46 -2.30 6.82
N SER A 22 9.50 -1.98 6.04
CA SER A 22 10.61 -2.90 5.82
C SER A 22 11.57 -2.75 7.00
N ASP A 23 11.62 -3.74 7.89
CA ASP A 23 12.67 -3.80 8.90
C ASP A 23 13.99 -4.12 8.19
N LEU A 24 14.70 -3.09 7.72
CA LEU A 24 16.12 -3.21 7.43
C LEU A 24 16.79 -3.44 8.79
N ASP A 25 17.20 -4.70 9.00
CA ASP A 25 17.89 -5.22 10.17
C ASP A 25 18.85 -4.17 10.74
N GLN A 26 18.46 -3.54 11.86
CA GLN A 26 19.22 -2.47 12.50
C GLN A 26 20.48 -3.04 13.15
N THR A 27 21.47 -3.37 12.34
CA THR A 27 22.85 -3.48 12.79
C THR A 27 23.45 -2.08 12.80
N LEU A 28 23.25 -1.40 13.94
CA LEU A 28 24.16 -0.43 14.55
C LEU A 28 25.19 0.17 13.57
N THR A 29 24.93 1.33 12.94
CA THR A 29 25.96 2.40 12.77
C THR A 29 25.53 3.69 12.06
N ASP A 30 24.39 3.81 11.38
CA ASP A 30 24.04 5.06 10.69
C ASP A 30 22.66 5.60 11.08
N VAL A 31 22.64 6.80 11.68
CA VAL A 31 21.44 7.55 12.09
C VAL A 31 20.63 8.08 10.89
N ASN A 32 21.04 7.72 9.67
CA ASN A 32 20.50 8.17 8.38
C ASN A 32 20.01 7.02 7.50
N ALA A 33 19.84 5.80 8.02
CA ALA A 33 19.27 4.70 7.24
C ALA A 33 17.79 4.99 6.96
N ASP A 34 17.47 5.20 5.68
CA ASP A 34 16.14 5.52 5.15
C ASP A 34 15.10 4.46 5.60
N TYR A 35 14.35 4.80 6.65
CA TYR A 35 13.24 3.99 7.14
C TYR A 35 12.04 4.18 6.21
N ALA A 36 11.73 3.16 5.42
CA ALA A 36 10.55 3.17 4.56
C ALA A 36 9.30 2.67 5.30
N GLN A 37 8.22 3.44 5.21
CA GLN A 37 6.90 3.07 5.73
C GLN A 37 5.87 3.18 4.62
N TYR A 38 5.57 2.06 3.97
CA TYR A 38 4.59 2.01 2.90
C TYR A 38 3.18 1.99 3.45
N ARG A 39 2.40 3.03 3.15
CA ARG A 39 0.98 3.13 3.50
C ARG A 39 0.05 2.96 2.32
N LEU A 40 -1.18 2.55 2.60
CA LEU A 40 -2.24 2.37 1.60
C LEU A 40 -3.02 3.66 1.33
N PHE A 41 -3.21 3.98 0.06
CA PHE A 41 -4.00 5.12 -0.39
C PHE A 41 -4.93 4.76 -1.54
N ILE A 42 -5.93 5.62 -1.79
CA ILE A 42 -6.74 5.59 -3.01
C ILE A 42 -6.38 6.80 -3.88
N CYS A 43 -6.13 6.53 -5.15
CA CYS A 43 -6.17 7.57 -6.18
C CYS A 43 -7.59 7.93 -6.55
N LYS A 44 -7.97 9.18 -6.30
CA LYS A 44 -9.37 9.61 -6.40
C LYS A 44 -9.92 9.54 -7.83
N VAL A 45 -9.11 9.87 -8.83
CA VAL A 45 -9.56 9.92 -10.23
C VAL A 45 -9.52 8.52 -10.85
N GLU A 46 -8.41 7.79 -10.68
CA GLU A 46 -8.29 6.43 -11.19
C GLU A 46 -9.11 5.39 -10.42
N SER A 47 -9.55 5.70 -9.19
CA SER A 47 -10.29 4.78 -8.33
C SER A 47 -9.53 3.45 -8.14
N LYS A 48 -8.24 3.54 -7.83
CA LYS A 48 -7.32 2.41 -7.58
C LYS A 48 -6.58 2.58 -6.26
N PHE A 49 -6.24 1.45 -5.63
CA PHE A 49 -5.28 1.43 -4.56
C PHE A 49 -3.87 1.67 -5.07
N VAL A 50 -3.12 2.45 -4.30
CA VAL A 50 -1.69 2.67 -4.45
C VAL A 50 -1.04 2.57 -3.07
N HIS A 51 0.23 2.18 -3.02
CA HIS A 51 1.05 2.40 -1.84
C HIS A 51 1.98 3.59 -2.06
N ALA A 52 2.46 4.19 -0.98
CA ALA A 52 3.56 5.14 -1.04
C ALA A 52 4.35 5.09 0.27
N ASP A 53 5.66 5.31 0.20
CA ASP A 53 6.48 5.53 1.38
C ASP A 53 6.23 6.95 1.89
N ILE A 54 5.72 7.05 3.11
CA ILE A 54 5.38 8.35 3.71
C ILE A 54 6.61 9.12 4.22
N HIS A 55 7.77 8.48 4.31
CA HIS A 55 9.04 9.13 4.68
C HIS A 55 9.87 9.55 3.47
N ASP A 56 9.41 9.23 2.26
CA ASP A 56 10.07 9.67 1.03
C ASP A 56 10.02 11.21 0.94
N LYS A 57 11.16 11.83 0.63
CA LYS A 57 11.29 13.29 0.49
C LYS A 57 10.50 13.83 -0.69
N ASP A 58 10.24 12.98 -1.68
CA ASP A 58 9.46 13.31 -2.87
C ASP A 58 7.98 12.95 -2.70
N PHE A 59 7.54 12.51 -1.51
CA PHE A 59 6.13 12.22 -1.25
C PHE A 59 5.30 13.51 -1.13
N GLU A 60 4.61 13.87 -2.22
CA GLU A 60 3.76 15.08 -2.29
C GLU A 60 2.28 14.85 -1.95
N GLU A 61 1.91 13.72 -1.31
CA GLU A 61 0.51 13.32 -1.07
C GLU A 61 -0.36 13.29 -2.36
N ARG A 62 0.27 13.00 -3.50
CA ARG A 62 -0.36 12.98 -4.82
C ARG A 62 -0.18 11.64 -5.53
N CYS A 63 -1.17 11.32 -6.34
CA CYS A 63 -1.15 10.15 -7.19
C CYS A 63 -0.06 10.26 -8.25
N PRO A 64 0.84 9.26 -8.36
CA PRO A 64 1.92 9.31 -9.33
C PRO A 64 1.42 9.17 -10.77
N SER A 65 0.25 8.57 -10.99
CA SER A 65 -0.34 8.36 -12.31
C SER A 65 -1.02 9.61 -12.88
N ASP A 66 -1.71 10.39 -12.05
CA ASP A 66 -2.62 11.45 -12.50
C ASP A 66 -2.47 12.79 -11.76
N GLY A 67 -1.59 12.87 -10.75
CA GLY A 67 -1.37 14.07 -9.93
C GLY A 67 -2.53 14.48 -9.03
N SER A 68 -3.60 13.66 -8.96
CA SER A 68 -4.74 13.89 -8.08
C SER A 68 -4.39 13.65 -6.61
N LYS A 69 -5.27 14.07 -5.70
CA LYS A 69 -5.05 13.87 -4.26
C LYS A 69 -5.15 12.40 -3.88
N LEU A 70 -4.20 11.94 -3.08
CA LEU A 70 -4.31 10.66 -2.38
C LEU A 70 -5.32 10.76 -1.24
N ILE A 71 -6.09 9.70 -1.06
CA ILE A 71 -6.95 9.51 0.13
C ILE A 71 -6.32 8.40 0.95
N GLU A 72 -5.78 8.72 2.12
CA GLU A 72 -5.22 7.73 3.04
C GLU A 72 -6.30 6.77 3.52
N ILE A 73 -5.96 5.48 3.54
CA ILE A 73 -6.78 4.44 4.17
C ILE A 73 -6.15 4.13 5.51
N ASP A 74 -6.98 4.17 6.56
CA ASP A 74 -6.59 3.71 7.88
C ASP A 74 -6.20 2.22 7.82
N GLU A 75 -4.91 1.94 7.99
CA GLU A 75 -4.36 0.58 7.93
C GLU A 75 -4.87 -0.32 9.04
N THR A 76 -5.43 0.25 10.12
CA THR A 76 -6.06 -0.53 11.19
C THR A 76 -7.36 -1.19 10.73
N ILE A 77 -7.98 -0.70 9.65
CA ILE A 77 -9.22 -1.22 9.08
C ILE A 77 -8.99 -1.50 7.60
N LEU A 78 -8.78 -2.77 7.26
CA LEU A 78 -8.63 -3.18 5.87
C LEU A 78 -9.87 -2.77 5.05
N PRO A 79 -9.68 -2.22 3.83
CA PRO A 79 -10.79 -1.79 3.01
C PRO A 79 -11.65 -2.99 2.63
N VAL A 80 -12.96 -2.88 2.87
CA VAL A 80 -13.96 -3.89 2.49
C VAL A 80 -14.68 -3.55 1.19
N LYS A 81 -14.40 -2.37 0.62
CA LYS A 81 -15.02 -1.86 -0.60
C LYS A 81 -13.99 -1.63 -1.70
N CYS A 82 -14.33 -2.07 -2.91
CA CYS A 82 -13.52 -1.89 -4.09
C CYS A 82 -13.55 -0.41 -4.52
N PRO A 83 -12.38 0.22 -4.77
CA PRO A 83 -12.34 1.64 -5.12
C PRO A 83 -12.94 1.91 -6.49
N SER A 84 -12.89 0.93 -7.40
CA SER A 84 -13.38 1.05 -8.78
C SER A 84 -14.90 0.91 -8.94
N CYS A 85 -15.55 0.03 -8.15
CA CYS A 85 -16.99 -0.25 -8.31
C CYS A 85 -17.80 -0.17 -7.02
N ASN A 86 -17.17 0.14 -5.88
CA ASN A 86 -17.78 0.27 -4.56
C ASN A 86 -18.50 -1.00 -4.05
N LYS A 87 -18.23 -2.17 -4.66
CA LYS A 87 -18.72 -3.48 -4.22
C LYS A 87 -17.73 -4.15 -3.27
N GLU A 88 -18.14 -5.28 -2.73
CA GLU A 88 -17.33 -6.08 -1.81
C GLU A 88 -15.93 -6.38 -2.39
N LEU A 89 -14.94 -6.19 -1.52
CA LEU A 89 -13.53 -6.44 -1.80
C LEU A 89 -13.04 -7.54 -0.87
N VAL A 90 -12.39 -8.54 -1.44
CA VAL A 90 -11.71 -9.60 -0.72
C VAL A 90 -10.25 -9.18 -0.55
N THR A 91 -9.76 -9.23 0.69
CA THR A 91 -8.37 -8.90 1.02
C THR A 91 -7.68 -10.12 1.59
N GLU A 92 -6.62 -10.57 0.95
CA GLU A 92 -5.76 -11.68 1.40
C GLU A 92 -4.39 -11.11 1.81
N VAL A 93 -3.79 -11.66 2.87
CA VAL A 93 -2.49 -11.19 3.38
C VAL A 93 -1.51 -12.33 3.33
N SER A 94 -0.32 -12.08 2.79
CA SER A 94 0.77 -13.06 2.74
C SER A 94 2.09 -12.45 3.23
N ALA A 95 2.94 -13.28 3.84
CA ALA A 95 4.32 -12.90 4.14
C ALA A 95 5.08 -12.56 2.84
N PRO A 96 6.10 -11.66 2.90
CA PRO A 96 7.06 -11.49 1.81
C PRO A 96 7.70 -12.84 1.46
N LEU A 97 7.99 -13.07 0.18
CA LEU A 97 8.54 -14.35 -0.32
C LEU A 97 9.94 -14.70 0.25
N GLU A 98 10.59 -13.80 0.99
CA GLU A 98 11.96 -13.95 1.50
C GLU A 98 12.10 -14.88 2.73
N GLU A 99 11.02 -15.42 3.29
CA GLU A 99 11.07 -16.38 4.42
C GLU A 99 10.72 -17.83 4.00
N GLN A 100 11.12 -18.26 2.80
CA GLN A 100 11.06 -19.68 2.38
C GLN A 100 12.46 -20.19 2.00
N THR A 101 13.36 -20.27 2.99
CA THR A 101 14.64 -20.98 2.86
C THR A 101 14.85 -21.93 4.03
#